data_AF-A0A932DQI4-F1
#
_entry.id   AF-A0A932DQI4-F1
#
_cell.length_a   1.000
_cell.length_b   1.000
_cell.length_c   1.000
_cell.angle_alpha   90.00
_cell.angle_beta   90.00
_cell.angle_gamma   90.00
#
_symmetry.space_group_name_H-M   'P 1'
#
loop_
_entity.id
_entity.type
_entity.pdbx_description
1 polymer ?
#
loop_
_entity_poly.entity_id
_entity_poly.type
_entity_poly.pdbx_seq_one_letter_code
_entity_poly.pdbx_strand_id
1 'polypeptide(L)'
;MPNKILIVDDEPFNLDLLEQELGDQGYAVERAADGAEALKKVESLAPDLILLDYQMPEMHGLEVLKEIRARKIEVPVIMITAHGTIERAVEAMKEGAYDFIPKPFDPDHLALVVRKALERARLQRDVEILSEELGERHHLVVGKSANIHQAAEVAKKAAGSKATVLLLGESGTGKELFARAIHNWSDRNGNPFIAINCVGLSRELLESNLFGHEKGAFTGAHELKKGKLELADGGTVFFDEIGDVSAEIQTKLLRFLQEREFERVGGNKPLRV
;
A
#
# COMPACT_ATOMS: atom_id res chain seq x y z
N MET A 1 16.22 -14.75 5.38
CA MET A 1 16.63 -14.85 6.79
C MET A 1 15.36 -15.01 7.62
N PRO A 2 15.39 -15.68 8.79
CA PRO A 2 14.23 -15.75 9.67
C PRO A 2 13.85 -14.33 10.12
N ASN A 3 12.56 -14.03 10.20
CA ASN A 3 12.07 -12.73 10.69
C ASN A 3 12.49 -12.59 12.17
N LYS A 4 12.92 -11.39 12.54
CA LYS A 4 13.36 -11.08 13.90
C LYS A 4 12.19 -10.52 14.71
N ILE A 5 11.90 -11.13 15.85
CA ILE A 5 10.83 -10.69 16.75
C ILE A 5 11.47 -10.27 18.07
N LEU A 6 11.20 -9.03 18.50
CA LEU A 6 11.56 -8.55 19.82
C LEU A 6 10.40 -8.81 20.77
N ILE A 7 10.63 -9.60 21.83
CA ILE A 7 9.67 -9.81 22.91
C ILE A 7 10.08 -8.95 24.11
N VAL A 8 9.13 -8.22 24.67
CA VAL A 8 9.36 -7.28 25.77
C VAL A 8 8.37 -7.56 26.89
N ASP A 9 8.87 -8.03 28.02
CA ASP A 9 8.08 -8.43 29.19
C ASP A 9 9.01 -8.45 30.41
N ASP A 10 8.54 -7.98 31.56
CA ASP A 10 9.33 -7.96 32.79
C ASP A 10 9.32 -9.30 33.53
N GLU A 11 8.38 -10.21 33.19
CA GLU A 11 8.32 -11.54 33.76
C GLU A 11 9.15 -12.55 32.94
N PRO A 12 10.22 -13.14 33.50
CA PRO A 12 11.07 -14.08 32.77
C PRO A 12 10.33 -15.29 32.22
N PHE A 13 9.28 -15.74 32.93
CA PHE A 13 8.44 -16.87 32.50
C PHE A 13 7.69 -16.57 31.19
N ASN A 14 7.18 -15.35 31.01
CA ASN A 14 6.50 -14.95 29.78
C ASN A 14 7.49 -14.88 28.62
N LEU A 15 8.69 -14.36 28.88
CA LEU A 15 9.77 -14.32 27.89
C LEU A 15 10.15 -15.74 27.42
N ASP A 16 10.33 -16.68 28.35
CA ASP A 16 10.65 -18.08 28.02
C ASP A 16 9.55 -18.74 27.19
N LEU A 17 8.28 -18.55 27.58
CA LEU A 17 7.14 -19.12 26.87
C LEU A 17 7.03 -18.57 25.44
N LEU A 18 7.11 -17.24 25.28
CA LEU A 18 7.02 -16.59 23.97
C LEU A 18 8.21 -16.94 23.08
N GLU A 19 9.41 -17.02 23.63
CA GLU A 19 10.59 -17.43 22.86
C GLU A 19 10.46 -18.86 22.35
N GLN A 20 10.02 -19.79 23.19
CA GLN A 20 9.83 -21.17 22.79
C GLN A 20 8.77 -21.27 21.67
N GLU A 21 7.60 -20.66 21.88
CA GLU A 21 6.51 -20.71 20.90
C GLU A 21 6.91 -20.10 19.55
N LEU A 22 7.54 -18.92 19.55
CA LEU A 22 7.98 -18.27 18.31
C LEU A 22 9.17 -18.98 17.66
N GLY A 23 10.08 -19.53 18.47
CA GLY A 23 11.22 -20.31 18.02
C GLY A 23 10.80 -21.59 17.31
N ASP A 24 9.79 -22.29 17.83
CA ASP A 24 9.20 -23.48 17.21
C ASP A 24 8.58 -23.18 15.83
N GLN A 25 8.20 -21.92 15.58
CA GLN A 25 7.72 -21.45 14.27
C GLN A 25 8.84 -20.93 13.34
N GLY A 26 10.10 -20.99 13.78
CA GLY A 26 11.28 -20.64 12.99
C GLY A 26 11.61 -19.14 12.98
N TYR A 27 11.09 -18.36 13.94
CA TYR A 27 11.45 -16.96 14.11
C TYR A 27 12.75 -16.80 14.90
N ALA A 28 13.49 -15.72 14.63
CA ALA A 28 14.62 -15.33 15.46
C ALA A 28 14.11 -14.42 16.57
N VAL A 29 14.22 -14.85 17.83
CA VAL A 29 13.65 -14.13 18.97
C VAL A 29 14.74 -13.40 19.73
N GLU A 30 14.48 -12.15 20.07
CA GLU A 30 15.31 -11.31 20.93
C GLU A 30 14.46 -10.85 22.11
N ARG A 31 15.03 -10.83 23.31
CA ARG A 31 14.31 -10.50 24.55
C ARG A 31 14.59 -9.07 25.00
N ALA A 32 13.70 -8.44 25.73
CA ALA A 32 13.99 -7.27 26.54
C ALA A 32 13.19 -7.36 27.84
N ALA A 33 13.83 -7.07 28.97
CA ALA A 33 13.21 -7.17 30.30
C ALA A 33 12.46 -5.89 30.71
N ASP A 34 12.69 -4.78 30.01
CA ASP A 34 12.07 -3.49 30.31
C ASP A 34 11.97 -2.59 29.07
N GLY A 35 11.24 -1.48 29.21
CA GLY A 35 11.05 -0.51 28.13
C GLY A 35 12.34 0.19 27.67
N ALA A 36 13.31 0.41 28.55
CA ALA A 36 14.56 1.07 28.21
C ALA A 36 15.48 0.17 27.38
N GLU A 37 15.55 -1.12 27.72
CA GLU A 37 16.22 -2.15 26.93
C GLU A 37 15.51 -2.34 25.60
N ALA A 38 14.18 -2.36 25.58
CA ALA A 38 13.40 -2.48 24.36
C ALA A 38 13.76 -1.36 23.36
N LEU A 39 13.73 -0.10 23.79
CA LEU A 39 14.04 1.04 22.92
C LEU A 39 15.46 0.98 22.34
N LYS A 40 16.46 0.55 23.13
CA LYS A 40 17.84 0.33 22.64
C LYS A 40 17.92 -0.79 21.60
N LYS A 41 17.17 -1.87 21.84
CA LYS A 41 17.14 -3.04 20.95
C LYS A 41 16.40 -2.76 19.66
N VAL A 42 15.32 -1.98 19.70
CA VAL A 42 14.60 -1.55 18.49
C VAL A 42 15.54 -0.81 17.53
N GLU A 43 16.37 0.11 18.02
CA GLU A 43 17.30 0.87 17.19
C GLU A 43 18.47 0.04 16.65
N SER A 44 19.02 -0.86 17.44
CA SER A 44 20.21 -1.63 17.07
C SER A 44 19.91 -2.89 16.27
N LEU A 45 18.78 -3.56 16.53
CA LEU A 45 18.42 -4.84 15.92
C LEU A 45 17.51 -4.70 14.71
N ALA A 46 16.77 -3.59 14.60
CA ALA A 46 15.72 -3.35 13.61
C ALA A 46 14.78 -4.57 13.46
N PRO A 47 14.00 -4.92 14.51
CA PRO A 47 13.13 -6.08 14.48
C PRO A 47 12.03 -5.96 13.42
N ASP A 48 11.56 -7.09 12.89
CA ASP A 48 10.43 -7.14 11.95
C ASP A 48 9.07 -7.05 12.67
N LEU A 49 9.03 -7.36 13.97
CA LEU A 49 7.85 -7.32 14.83
C LEU A 49 8.24 -7.13 16.30
N ILE A 50 7.40 -6.45 17.08
CA ILE A 50 7.56 -6.33 18.53
C ILE A 50 6.33 -6.92 19.23
N LEU A 51 6.52 -7.82 20.18
CA LEU A 51 5.53 -8.20 21.17
C LEU A 51 5.84 -7.45 22.46
N LEU A 52 4.88 -6.67 22.97
CA LEU A 52 5.13 -5.72 24.04
C LEU A 52 4.11 -5.88 25.15
N ASP A 53 4.57 -6.24 26.35
CA ASP A 53 3.71 -6.24 27.52
C ASP A 53 3.25 -4.82 27.88
N TYR A 54 1.97 -4.68 28.20
CA TYR A 54 1.38 -3.40 28.55
C TYR A 54 1.81 -2.91 29.94
N GLN A 55 2.00 -3.81 30.90
CA GLN A 55 2.23 -3.53 32.31
C GLN A 55 3.64 -3.92 32.75
N MET A 56 4.62 -3.12 32.39
CA MET A 56 5.99 -3.28 32.87
C MET A 56 6.35 -2.22 33.93
N PRO A 57 7.29 -2.52 34.85
CA PRO A 57 7.87 -1.56 35.79
C PRO A 57 8.57 -0.40 35.08
N GLU A 58 8.59 0.75 35.75
CA GLU A 58 9.25 2.01 35.32
C GLU A 58 8.66 2.67 34.06
N MET A 59 8.52 1.94 32.96
CA MET A 59 7.99 2.42 31.70
C MET A 59 6.93 1.48 31.16
N HIS A 60 5.68 1.95 31.09
CA HIS A 60 4.57 1.15 30.58
C HIS A 60 4.71 0.86 29.08
N GLY A 61 4.17 -0.27 28.63
CA GLY A 61 4.25 -0.67 27.21
C GLY A 61 3.63 0.37 26.25
N LEU A 62 2.58 1.08 26.69
CA LEU A 62 1.99 2.14 25.87
C LEU A 62 2.96 3.33 25.67
N GLU A 63 3.78 3.64 26.68
CA GLU A 63 4.80 4.70 26.59
C GLU A 63 5.94 4.28 25.65
N VAL A 64 6.34 3.01 25.72
CA VAL A 64 7.33 2.43 24.79
C VAL A 64 6.80 2.52 23.35
N LEU A 65 5.53 2.15 23.11
CA LEU A 65 4.91 2.29 21.79
C LEU A 65 4.92 3.74 21.29
N LYS A 66 4.54 4.70 22.15
CA LYS A 66 4.55 6.13 21.82
C LYS A 66 5.95 6.60 21.41
N GLU A 67 6.97 6.18 22.15
CA GLU A 67 8.35 6.55 21.86
C GLU A 67 8.86 5.93 20.54
N ILE A 68 8.52 4.67 20.26
CA ILE A 68 8.82 4.01 18.97
C ILE A 68 8.18 4.80 17.81
N ARG A 69 6.92 5.23 17.96
CA ARG A 69 6.23 6.03 16.94
C ARG A 69 6.77 7.44 16.82
N ALA A 70 7.15 8.08 17.93
CA ALA A 70 7.77 9.41 17.94
C ALA A 70 9.12 9.40 17.18
N ARG A 71 9.86 8.29 17.24
CA ARG A 71 11.10 8.05 16.48
C ARG A 71 10.85 7.67 15.01
N LYS A 72 9.60 7.64 14.55
CA LYS A 72 9.17 7.26 13.19
C LYS A 72 9.60 5.83 12.81
N ILE A 73 9.62 4.92 13.77
CA ILE A 73 9.92 3.52 13.51
C ILE A 73 8.61 2.80 13.21
N GLU A 74 8.44 2.38 11.95
CA GLU A 74 7.22 1.75 11.43
C GLU A 74 7.23 0.22 11.55
N VAL A 75 7.69 -0.28 12.68
CA VAL A 75 7.60 -1.71 13.01
C VAL A 75 6.21 -2.05 13.56
N PRO A 76 5.56 -3.15 13.14
CA PRO A 76 4.33 -3.61 13.77
C PRO A 76 4.58 -3.94 15.24
N VAL A 77 3.70 -3.47 16.12
CA VAL A 77 3.76 -3.71 17.57
C VAL A 77 2.46 -4.37 18.00
N ILE A 78 2.54 -5.56 18.59
CA ILE A 78 1.40 -6.25 19.18
C ILE A 78 1.49 -6.10 20.70
N MET A 79 0.45 -5.55 21.30
CA MET A 79 0.38 -5.37 22.75
C MET A 79 -0.10 -6.66 23.41
N ILE A 80 0.53 -7.07 24.51
CA ILE A 80 0.13 -8.20 25.34
C ILE A 80 -0.26 -7.69 26.74
N THR A 81 -1.35 -8.17 27.35
CA THR A 81 -1.68 -7.76 28.73
C THR A 81 -2.61 -8.72 29.46
N ALA A 82 -2.47 -8.81 30.78
CA ALA A 82 -3.39 -9.54 31.66
C ALA A 82 -4.72 -8.79 31.93
N HIS A 83 -4.76 -7.46 31.76
CA HIS A 83 -5.96 -6.64 32.02
C HIS A 83 -6.53 -6.08 30.72
N GLY A 84 -7.07 -6.98 29.89
CA GLY A 84 -7.66 -6.65 28.60
C GLY A 84 -9.06 -6.06 28.71
N THR A 85 -9.15 -4.78 29.08
CA THR A 85 -10.37 -3.99 28.86
C THR A 85 -10.42 -3.51 27.41
N ILE A 86 -11.61 -3.48 26.81
CA ILE A 86 -11.83 -2.97 25.45
C ILE A 86 -11.26 -1.56 25.31
N GLU A 87 -11.38 -0.74 26.36
CA GLU A 87 -10.90 0.64 26.42
C GLU A 87 -9.38 0.73 26.21
N ARG A 88 -8.59 -0.12 26.87
CA ARG A 88 -7.12 -0.15 26.72
C ARG A 88 -6.68 -0.66 25.36
N ALA A 89 -7.38 -1.65 24.82
CA ALA A 89 -7.12 -2.13 23.46
C ALA A 89 -7.38 -1.01 22.44
N VAL A 90 -8.49 -0.28 22.58
CA VAL A 90 -8.81 0.87 21.72
C VAL A 90 -7.77 1.99 21.86
N GLU A 91 -7.29 2.27 23.06
CA GLU A 91 -6.22 3.24 23.29
C GLU A 91 -4.93 2.84 22.59
N ALA A 92 -4.46 1.60 22.77
CA ALA A 92 -3.25 1.09 22.12
C ALA A 92 -3.34 1.16 20.59
N MET A 93 -4.50 0.82 20.01
CA MET A 93 -4.73 0.91 18.57
C MET A 93 -4.68 2.36 18.07
N LYS A 94 -5.20 3.33 18.84
CA LYS A 94 -5.10 4.77 18.49
C LYS A 94 -3.67 5.28 18.51
N GLU A 95 -2.84 4.75 19.39
CA GLU A 95 -1.42 5.07 19.50
C GLU A 95 -0.55 4.31 18.48
N GLY A 96 -1.17 3.51 17.60
CA GLY A 96 -0.52 2.85 16.47
C GLY A 96 -0.03 1.44 16.75
N ALA A 97 -0.60 0.73 17.72
CA ALA A 97 -0.45 -0.72 17.82
C ALA A 97 -1.06 -1.41 16.58
N TYR A 98 -0.46 -2.52 16.18
CA TYR A 98 -0.96 -3.36 15.09
C TYR A 98 -2.16 -4.21 15.55
N ASP A 99 -2.02 -4.83 16.72
CA ASP A 99 -3.05 -5.67 17.32
C ASP A 99 -2.81 -5.79 18.84
N PHE A 100 -3.71 -6.49 19.51
CA PHE A 100 -3.74 -6.66 20.95
C PHE A 100 -4.10 -8.09 21.33
N ILE A 101 -3.36 -8.69 22.26
CA ILE A 101 -3.57 -10.06 22.73
C ILE A 101 -3.72 -10.08 24.26
N PRO A 102 -4.87 -10.54 24.79
CA PRO A 102 -5.05 -10.73 26.23
C PRO A 102 -4.27 -11.95 26.75
N LYS A 103 -3.71 -11.85 27.96
CA LYS A 103 -3.21 -12.97 28.77
C LYS A 103 -4.36 -13.56 29.61
N PRO A 104 -4.46 -14.90 29.75
CA PRO A 104 -3.65 -15.91 29.09
C PRO A 104 -3.97 -15.97 27.59
N PHE A 105 -2.93 -16.13 26.76
CA PHE A 105 -3.07 -16.20 25.31
C PHE A 105 -3.09 -17.64 24.82
N ASP A 106 -3.84 -17.86 23.74
CA ASP A 106 -3.83 -19.11 23.00
C ASP A 106 -2.65 -19.10 22.01
N PRO A 107 -1.77 -20.13 22.01
CA PRO A 107 -0.61 -20.19 21.10
C PRO A 107 -0.98 -20.12 19.61
N ASP A 108 -2.07 -20.79 19.21
CA ASP A 108 -2.55 -20.77 17.82
C ASP A 108 -3.01 -19.36 17.41
N HIS A 109 -3.70 -18.65 18.31
CA HIS A 109 -4.08 -17.26 18.10
C HIS A 109 -2.86 -16.34 17.99
N LEU A 110 -1.88 -16.45 18.90
CA LEU A 110 -0.64 -15.68 18.85
C LEU A 110 0.09 -15.88 17.51
N ALA A 111 0.25 -17.13 17.09
CA ALA A 111 0.85 -17.53 15.83
C ALA A 111 0.15 -16.89 14.62
N LEU A 112 -1.18 -16.87 14.63
CA LEU A 112 -1.97 -16.27 13.56
C LEU A 112 -1.76 -14.76 13.47
N VAL A 113 -1.80 -14.06 14.61
CA VAL A 113 -1.62 -12.59 14.66
C VAL A 113 -0.22 -12.20 14.23
N VAL A 114 0.82 -12.89 14.74
CA VAL A 114 2.23 -12.69 14.37
C VAL A 114 2.43 -12.86 12.87
N ARG A 115 1.90 -13.94 12.28
CA ARG A 115 2.00 -14.22 10.85
C ARG A 115 1.36 -13.12 10.01
N LYS A 116 0.15 -12.67 10.36
CA LYS A 116 -0.56 -11.59 9.66
C LYS A 116 0.17 -10.25 9.78
N ALA A 117 0.75 -9.95 10.94
CA ALA A 117 1.51 -8.74 11.16
C ALA A 117 2.75 -8.68 10.25
N LEU A 118 3.52 -9.79 10.23
CA LEU A 118 4.71 -9.93 9.40
C LEU A 118 4.38 -9.91 7.90
N GLU A 119 3.30 -10.58 7.48
CA GLU A 119 2.85 -10.58 6.09
C GLU A 119 2.45 -9.17 5.64
N ARG A 120 1.68 -8.43 6.46
CA ARG A 120 1.32 -7.05 6.14
C ARG A 120 2.54 -6.14 6.07
N ALA A 121 3.48 -6.26 7.00
CA ALA A 121 4.73 -5.48 6.97
C ALA A 121 5.57 -5.81 5.72
N ARG A 122 5.61 -7.08 5.31
CA ARG A 122 6.26 -7.48 4.05
C ARG A 122 5.56 -6.88 2.84
N LEU A 123 4.23 -6.99 2.74
CA LEU A 123 3.47 -6.42 1.63
C LEU A 123 3.65 -4.91 1.53
N GLN A 124 3.69 -4.22 2.67
CA GLN A 124 3.91 -2.78 2.71
C GLN A 124 5.32 -2.40 2.24
N ARG A 125 6.36 -3.13 2.69
CA ARG A 125 7.72 -3.00 2.16
C ARG A 125 7.79 -3.30 0.66
N ASP A 126 7.12 -4.36 0.19
CA ASP A 126 7.10 -4.72 -1.23
C ASP A 126 6.42 -3.63 -2.06
N VAL A 127 5.37 -2.99 -1.53
CA VAL A 127 4.71 -1.83 -2.15
C VAL A 127 5.61 -0.61 -2.14
N GLU A 128 6.31 -0.33 -1.04
CA GLU A 128 7.28 0.78 -0.95
C GLU A 128 8.44 0.59 -1.92
N ILE A 129 9.07 -0.59 -1.94
CA ILE A 129 10.15 -0.93 -2.86
C ILE A 129 9.65 -0.82 -4.31
N LEU A 130 8.49 -1.37 -4.63
CA LEU A 130 7.92 -1.25 -5.98
C LEU A 130 7.59 0.20 -6.32
N SER A 131 7.12 0.99 -5.35
CA SER A 131 6.85 2.42 -5.50
C SER A 131 8.12 3.25 -5.62
N GLU A 132 9.24 2.86 -5.00
CA GLU A 132 10.56 3.47 -5.10
C GLU A 132 11.28 3.08 -6.38
N GLU A 133 11.17 1.82 -6.84
CA GLU A 133 11.67 1.35 -8.13
C GLU A 133 10.95 2.05 -9.30
N LEU A 134 9.64 2.25 -9.17
CA LEU A 134 8.84 3.12 -10.05
C LEU A 134 9.06 4.62 -9.74
N GLY A 135 9.55 4.91 -8.55
CA GLY A 135 9.78 6.21 -7.91
C GLY A 135 10.99 6.95 -8.45
N GLU A 136 12.17 6.50 -8.05
CA GLU A 136 13.42 7.21 -8.28
C GLU A 136 13.82 7.29 -9.76
N ARG A 137 13.38 6.35 -10.60
CA ARG A 137 13.69 6.37 -12.03
C ARG A 137 12.75 7.22 -12.88
N HIS A 138 11.55 7.56 -12.37
CA HIS A 138 10.51 8.17 -13.21
C HIS A 138 9.86 9.46 -12.66
N HIS A 139 10.30 9.99 -11.51
CA HIS A 139 9.63 11.14 -10.87
C HIS A 139 10.14 12.51 -11.28
N LEU A 140 11.28 12.58 -11.95
CA LEU A 140 11.85 13.86 -12.36
C LEU A 140 11.89 13.95 -13.88
N VAL A 141 11.22 14.96 -14.42
CA VAL A 141 11.53 15.47 -15.75
C VAL A 141 12.94 16.09 -15.66
N VAL A 142 13.97 15.26 -15.79
CA VAL A 142 15.38 15.68 -15.72
C VAL A 142 15.78 16.26 -17.08
N GLY A 143 15.60 17.56 -17.26
CA GLY A 143 16.05 18.26 -18.46
C GLY A 143 16.26 19.74 -18.19
N LYS A 144 17.42 20.27 -18.62
CA LYS A 144 17.80 21.68 -18.43
C LYS A 144 17.55 22.55 -19.68
N SER A 145 16.97 21.98 -20.74
CA SER A 145 16.71 22.72 -21.96
C SER A 145 15.48 23.63 -21.79
N ALA A 146 15.48 24.77 -22.48
CA ALA A 146 14.36 25.71 -22.44
C ALA A 146 13.03 25.04 -22.83
N ASN A 147 13.04 24.14 -23.81
CA ASN A 147 11.85 23.41 -24.27
C ASN A 147 11.28 22.48 -23.18
N ILE A 148 12.14 21.78 -22.43
CA ILE A 148 11.70 20.92 -21.33
C ILE A 148 11.15 21.76 -20.17
N HIS A 149 11.79 22.88 -19.85
CA HIS A 149 11.27 23.82 -18.86
C HIS A 149 9.89 24.35 -19.26
N GLN A 150 9.72 24.76 -20.52
CA GLN A 150 8.42 25.24 -21.01
C GLN A 150 7.34 24.15 -20.95
N ALA A 151 7.66 22.92 -21.37
CA ALA A 151 6.73 21.79 -21.27
C ALA A 151 6.36 21.49 -19.82
N ALA A 152 7.33 21.53 -18.90
CA ALA A 152 7.10 21.31 -17.47
C ALA A 152 6.19 22.38 -16.86
N GLU A 153 6.37 23.65 -17.23
CA GLU A 153 5.51 24.73 -16.76
C GLU A 153 4.07 24.63 -17.29
N VAL A 154 3.87 24.20 -18.53
CA VAL A 154 2.53 23.91 -19.07
C VAL A 154 1.91 22.71 -18.33
N ALA A 155 2.68 21.66 -18.09
CA ALA A 155 2.24 20.47 -17.36
C ALA A 155 1.82 20.81 -15.92
N LYS A 156 2.60 21.63 -15.19
CA LYS A 156 2.22 22.12 -13.84
C LYS A 156 0.92 22.90 -13.85
N LYS A 157 0.70 23.78 -14.83
CA LYS A 157 -0.56 24.51 -14.96
C LYS A 157 -1.74 23.58 -15.21
N ALA A 158 -1.54 22.55 -16.05
CA ALA A 158 -2.56 21.55 -16.32
C ALA A 158 -2.90 20.70 -15.08
N ALA A 159 -1.91 20.41 -14.23
CA ALA A 159 -2.07 19.63 -12.99
C ALA A 159 -3.06 20.27 -12.00
N GLY A 160 -3.14 21.61 -11.95
CA GLY A 160 -4.12 22.34 -11.14
C GLY A 160 -5.55 22.32 -11.70
N SER A 161 -5.81 21.57 -12.77
CA SER A 161 -7.13 21.49 -13.41
C SER A 161 -7.67 20.06 -13.46
N LYS A 162 -8.99 19.95 -13.67
CA LYS A 162 -9.65 18.65 -13.96
C LYS A 162 -9.70 18.33 -15.46
N ALA A 163 -9.05 19.12 -16.31
CA ALA A 163 -9.06 18.92 -17.75
C ALA A 163 -8.27 17.66 -18.16
N THR A 164 -8.73 16.99 -19.21
CA THR A 164 -7.98 15.89 -19.83
C THR A 164 -6.75 16.46 -20.56
N VAL A 165 -5.58 15.87 -20.31
CA VAL A 165 -4.32 16.29 -20.92
C VAL A 165 -3.92 15.30 -22.02
N LEU A 166 -3.60 15.83 -23.21
CA LEU A 166 -3.04 15.05 -24.31
C LEU A 166 -1.53 15.29 -24.38
N LEU A 167 -0.73 14.24 -24.20
CA LEU A 167 0.73 14.28 -24.27
C LEU A 167 1.18 13.77 -25.64
N LEU A 168 1.80 14.64 -26.43
CA LEU A 168 2.33 14.31 -27.76
C LEU A 168 3.85 14.33 -27.73
N GLY A 169 4.45 13.38 -28.44
CA GLY A 169 5.89 13.22 -28.54
C GLY A 169 6.25 11.86 -29.12
N GLU A 170 7.43 11.74 -29.71
CA GLU A 170 7.95 10.48 -30.24
C GLU A 170 8.10 9.42 -29.13
N SER A 171 8.26 8.15 -29.51
CA SER A 171 8.49 7.09 -28.54
C SER A 171 9.78 7.36 -27.74
N GLY A 172 9.76 7.09 -26.44
CA GLY A 172 10.92 7.32 -25.56
C GLY A 172 11.18 8.78 -25.16
N THR A 173 10.34 9.75 -25.57
CA THR A 173 10.51 11.18 -25.19
C THR A 173 10.08 11.53 -23.76
N GLY A 174 9.69 10.53 -22.96
CA GLY A 174 9.32 10.73 -21.55
C GLY A 174 7.86 11.15 -21.32
N LYS A 175 6.93 10.83 -22.23
CA LYS A 175 5.49 11.12 -22.06
C LYS A 175 4.93 10.59 -20.73
N GLU A 176 5.30 9.36 -20.36
CA GLU A 176 4.89 8.78 -19.08
C GLU A 176 5.44 9.57 -17.87
N LEU A 177 6.68 10.07 -17.95
CA LEU A 177 7.27 10.93 -16.90
C LEU A 177 6.43 12.19 -16.71
N PHE A 178 6.00 12.82 -17.80
CA PHE A 178 5.12 13.98 -17.76
C PHE A 178 3.74 13.64 -17.19
N ALA A 179 3.15 12.49 -17.54
CA ALA A 179 1.87 12.06 -16.99
C ALA A 179 1.93 11.86 -15.46
N ARG A 180 2.99 11.22 -14.97
CA ARG A 180 3.25 11.02 -13.54
C ARG A 180 3.50 12.34 -12.82
N ALA A 181 4.32 13.23 -13.41
CA ALA A 181 4.58 14.55 -12.86
C ALA A 181 3.28 15.38 -12.73
N ILE A 182 2.41 15.36 -13.75
CA ILE A 182 1.10 16.03 -13.71
C ILE A 182 0.24 15.49 -12.57
N HIS A 183 0.21 14.16 -12.36
CA HIS A 183 -0.53 13.57 -11.25
C HIS A 183 0.03 14.03 -9.89
N ASN A 184 1.36 13.94 -9.71
CA ASN A 184 2.04 14.32 -8.46
C ASN A 184 1.88 15.82 -8.11
N TRP A 185 1.80 16.69 -9.13
CA TRP A 185 1.55 18.12 -8.95
C TRP A 185 0.06 18.48 -8.79
N SER A 186 -0.85 17.53 -8.94
CA SER A 186 -2.30 17.76 -8.83
C SER A 186 -2.82 17.53 -7.41
N ASP A 187 -4.05 17.98 -7.15
CA ASP A 187 -4.77 17.71 -5.90
C ASP A 187 -5.11 16.22 -5.68
N ARG A 188 -4.81 15.36 -6.66
CA ARG A 188 -5.05 13.91 -6.62
C ARG A 188 -3.80 13.08 -6.34
N ASN A 189 -2.69 13.71 -5.95
CA ASN A 189 -1.41 13.02 -5.75
C ASN A 189 -1.41 11.91 -4.67
N GLY A 190 -2.37 11.95 -3.74
CA GLY A 190 -2.57 10.89 -2.74
C GLY A 190 -3.48 9.75 -3.21
N ASN A 191 -4.03 9.84 -4.43
CA ASN A 191 -4.94 8.85 -5.01
C ASN A 191 -4.22 7.98 -6.06
N PRO A 192 -4.83 6.88 -6.55
CA PRO A 192 -4.17 5.99 -7.50
C PRO A 192 -3.76 6.68 -8.82
N PHE A 193 -2.56 6.37 -9.31
CA PHE A 193 -2.15 6.61 -10.69
C PHE A 193 -2.11 5.28 -11.44
N ILE A 194 -2.98 5.10 -12.44
CA ILE A 194 -3.05 3.87 -13.22
C ILE A 194 -2.61 4.14 -14.66
N ALA A 195 -1.45 3.58 -15.02
CA ALA A 195 -0.97 3.56 -16.41
C ALA A 195 -1.54 2.35 -17.16
N ILE A 196 -1.98 2.59 -18.39
CA ILE A 196 -2.55 1.59 -19.28
C ILE A 196 -1.86 1.71 -20.62
N ASN A 197 -1.02 0.74 -20.94
CA ASN A 197 -0.46 0.60 -22.27
C ASN A 197 -1.52 -0.03 -23.18
N CYS A 198 -1.89 0.68 -24.25
CA CYS A 198 -2.91 0.25 -25.20
C CYS A 198 -2.37 -0.68 -26.29
N VAL A 199 -1.05 -0.90 -26.35
CA VAL A 199 -0.37 -1.74 -27.34
C VAL A 199 -0.30 -3.20 -26.88
N GLY A 200 -0.43 -4.12 -27.83
CA GLY A 200 -0.07 -5.54 -27.63
C GLY A 200 -1.12 -6.41 -26.93
N LEU A 201 -2.25 -5.85 -26.51
CA LEU A 201 -3.39 -6.63 -26.00
C LEU A 201 -4.37 -6.96 -27.13
N SER A 202 -4.96 -8.16 -27.09
CA SER A 202 -6.14 -8.44 -27.91
C SER A 202 -7.26 -7.49 -27.50
N ARG A 203 -8.14 -7.17 -28.45
CA ARG A 203 -9.26 -6.23 -28.23
C ARG A 203 -10.08 -6.58 -26.99
N GLU A 204 -10.44 -7.85 -26.83
CA GLU A 204 -11.24 -8.37 -25.71
C GLU A 204 -10.50 -8.21 -24.38
N LEU A 205 -9.18 -8.45 -24.37
CA LEU A 205 -8.36 -8.27 -23.18
C LEU A 205 -8.19 -6.80 -22.82
N LEU A 206 -8.01 -5.91 -23.80
CA LEU A 206 -7.92 -4.47 -23.54
C LEU A 206 -9.23 -3.95 -22.94
N GLU A 207 -10.37 -4.31 -23.55
CA GLU A 207 -11.69 -3.89 -23.09
C GLU A 207 -12.00 -4.41 -21.68
N SER A 208 -11.73 -5.68 -21.43
CA SER A 208 -11.86 -6.32 -20.11
C SER A 208 -10.91 -5.72 -19.06
N ASN A 209 -9.69 -5.31 -19.44
CA ASN A 209 -8.79 -4.62 -18.52
C ASN A 209 -9.22 -3.18 -18.24
N LEU A 210 -9.77 -2.47 -19.22
CA LEU A 210 -10.23 -1.08 -19.06
C LEU A 210 -11.49 -1.00 -18.21
N PHE A 211 -12.55 -1.70 -18.63
CA PHE A 211 -13.90 -1.58 -18.09
C PHE A 211 -14.26 -2.70 -17.12
N GLY A 212 -13.47 -3.78 -17.05
CA GLY A 212 -13.82 -4.97 -16.27
C GLY A 212 -14.80 -5.87 -17.01
N HIS A 213 -15.14 -7.00 -16.41
CA HIS A 213 -16.13 -7.92 -16.94
C HIS A 213 -16.99 -8.55 -15.85
N GLU A 214 -18.23 -8.88 -16.22
CA GLU A 214 -19.12 -9.71 -15.42
C GLU A 214 -18.80 -11.20 -15.64
N LYS A 215 -19.21 -12.04 -14.67
CA LYS A 215 -19.04 -13.49 -14.79
C LYS A 215 -19.80 -14.01 -16.01
N GLY A 216 -19.10 -14.77 -16.87
CA GLY A 216 -19.67 -15.34 -18.09
C GLY A 216 -19.73 -14.40 -19.29
N ALA A 217 -19.08 -13.23 -19.24
CA ALA A 217 -19.10 -12.27 -20.34
C ALA A 217 -18.43 -12.77 -21.65
N PHE A 218 -17.44 -13.67 -21.54
CA PHE A 218 -16.77 -14.33 -22.66
C PHE A 218 -16.15 -15.68 -22.21
N THR A 219 -15.65 -16.47 -23.15
CA THR A 219 -14.99 -17.76 -22.85
C THR A 219 -13.75 -17.54 -21.97
N GLY A 220 -13.79 -18.02 -20.72
CA GLY A 220 -12.74 -17.83 -19.72
C GLY A 220 -13.07 -16.78 -18.64
N ALA A 221 -14.19 -16.08 -18.74
CA ALA A 221 -14.68 -15.15 -17.70
C ALA A 221 -15.34 -15.93 -16.54
N HIS A 222 -14.54 -16.70 -15.79
CA HIS A 222 -15.04 -17.55 -14.70
C HIS A 222 -15.54 -16.76 -13.48
N GLU A 223 -15.06 -15.54 -13.31
CA GLU A 223 -15.34 -14.66 -12.18
C GLU A 223 -15.57 -13.22 -12.64
N LEU A 224 -16.07 -12.37 -11.75
CA LEU A 224 -16.18 -10.94 -11.99
C LEU A 224 -14.81 -10.30 -11.83
N LYS A 225 -14.45 -9.40 -12.74
CA LYS A 225 -13.20 -8.61 -12.66
C LYS A 225 -13.50 -7.12 -12.74
N LYS A 226 -13.00 -6.36 -11.77
CA LYS A 226 -13.03 -4.89 -11.80
C LYS A 226 -12.08 -4.35 -12.87
N GLY A 227 -12.53 -3.33 -13.59
CA GLY A 227 -11.73 -2.64 -14.60
C GLY A 227 -10.74 -1.66 -14.00
N LYS A 228 -9.67 -1.34 -14.74
CA LYS A 228 -8.69 -0.32 -14.34
C LYS A 228 -9.33 1.06 -14.15
N LEU A 229 -10.38 1.40 -14.89
CA LEU A 229 -11.12 2.65 -14.68
C LEU A 229 -11.84 2.68 -13.33
N GLU A 230 -12.36 1.55 -12.86
CA GLU A 230 -12.97 1.42 -11.53
C GLU A 230 -11.92 1.54 -10.42
N LEU A 231 -10.75 0.93 -10.64
CA LEU A 231 -9.65 0.96 -9.67
C LEU A 231 -8.96 2.34 -9.58
N ALA A 232 -9.11 3.18 -10.61
CA ALA A 232 -8.55 4.52 -10.67
C ALA A 232 -9.52 5.60 -10.16
N ASP A 233 -10.65 5.22 -9.58
CA ASP A 233 -11.64 6.16 -9.05
C ASP A 233 -10.98 7.16 -8.06
N GLY A 234 -11.34 8.43 -8.18
CA GLY A 234 -10.72 9.56 -7.47
C GLY A 234 -9.28 9.91 -7.90
N GLY A 235 -8.63 9.07 -8.71
CA GLY A 235 -7.22 9.19 -9.11
C GLY A 235 -6.99 9.72 -10.53
N THR A 236 -5.93 9.24 -11.16
CA THR A 236 -5.53 9.57 -12.54
C THR A 236 -5.34 8.30 -13.36
N VAL A 237 -5.91 8.28 -14.57
CA VAL A 237 -5.61 7.25 -15.58
C VAL A 237 -4.74 7.85 -16.68
N PHE A 238 -3.62 7.20 -16.98
CA PHE A 238 -2.77 7.51 -18.12
C PHE A 238 -2.92 6.43 -19.18
N PHE A 239 -3.39 6.82 -20.37
CA PHE A 239 -3.46 5.95 -21.54
C PHE A 239 -2.23 6.17 -22.41
N ASP A 240 -1.31 5.20 -22.37
CA ASP A 240 -0.15 5.22 -23.25
C ASP A 240 -0.50 4.59 -24.59
N GLU A 241 0.01 5.19 -25.67
CA GLU A 241 -0.27 4.80 -27.06
C GLU A 241 -1.78 4.68 -27.38
N ILE A 242 -2.57 5.66 -26.90
CA ILE A 242 -4.03 5.71 -27.11
C ILE A 242 -4.46 5.68 -28.60
N GLY A 243 -3.54 5.98 -29.52
CA GLY A 243 -3.77 5.89 -30.96
C GLY A 243 -4.03 4.47 -31.48
N ASP A 244 -3.55 3.44 -30.78
CA ASP A 244 -3.69 2.03 -31.19
C ASP A 244 -5.02 1.39 -30.77
N VAL A 245 -5.89 2.15 -30.11
CA VAL A 245 -7.16 1.66 -29.60
C VAL A 245 -8.20 1.55 -30.72
N SER A 246 -8.94 0.43 -30.78
CA SER A 246 -10.02 0.23 -31.76
C SER A 246 -11.15 1.26 -31.64
N ALA A 247 -11.81 1.59 -32.75
CA ALA A 247 -12.91 2.57 -32.80
C ALA A 247 -14.08 2.28 -31.84
N GLU A 248 -14.36 0.99 -31.58
CA GLU A 248 -15.41 0.59 -30.65
C GLU A 248 -15.05 0.91 -29.19
N ILE A 249 -13.79 0.65 -28.80
CA ILE A 249 -13.30 1.05 -27.47
C ILE A 249 -13.22 2.58 -27.37
N GLN A 250 -12.83 3.28 -28.44
CA GLN A 250 -12.84 4.76 -28.46
C GLN A 250 -14.24 5.32 -28.18
N THR A 251 -15.29 4.69 -28.70
CA THR A 251 -16.68 5.10 -28.43
C THR A 251 -17.04 4.97 -26.94
N LYS A 252 -16.60 3.88 -26.29
CA LYS A 252 -16.80 3.69 -24.85
C LYS A 252 -15.97 4.66 -24.02
N LEU A 253 -14.72 4.91 -24.41
CA LEU A 253 -13.85 5.91 -23.77
C LEU A 253 -14.43 7.32 -23.90
N LEU A 254 -15.03 7.66 -25.04
CA LEU A 254 -15.70 8.95 -25.21
C LEU A 254 -16.85 9.11 -24.22
N ARG A 255 -17.71 8.09 -24.08
CA ARG A 255 -18.79 8.10 -23.08
C ARG A 255 -18.24 8.26 -21.67
N PHE A 256 -17.18 7.53 -21.32
CA PHE A 256 -16.49 7.67 -20.04
C PHE A 256 -15.96 9.10 -19.80
N LEU A 257 -15.31 9.71 -20.80
CA LEU A 257 -14.75 11.05 -20.68
C LEU A 257 -15.82 12.14 -20.53
N GLN A 258 -16.98 11.96 -21.16
CA GLN A 258 -18.10 12.92 -21.14
C GLN A 258 -19.00 12.74 -19.91
N GLU A 259 -19.41 11.51 -19.63
CA GLU A 259 -20.45 11.19 -18.64
C GLU A 259 -19.88 10.71 -17.30
N ARG A 260 -18.58 10.39 -17.25
CA ARG A 260 -17.94 9.73 -16.09
C ARG A 260 -18.63 8.42 -15.72
N GLU A 261 -19.08 7.72 -16.75
CA GLU A 261 -19.88 6.50 -16.64
C GLU A 261 -19.40 5.46 -17.66
N PHE A 262 -19.40 4.18 -17.28
CA PHE A 262 -19.12 3.07 -18.18
C PHE A 262 -19.82 1.79 -17.72
N GLU A 263 -19.86 0.78 -18.58
CA GLU A 263 -20.42 -0.54 -18.30
C GLU A 263 -19.32 -1.60 -18.40
N ARG A 264 -19.37 -2.62 -17.52
CA ARG A 264 -18.48 -3.78 -17.63
C ARG A 264 -18.82 -4.60 -18.87
N VAL A 265 -17.85 -5.33 -19.40
CA VAL A 265 -18.09 -6.27 -20.50
C VAL A 265 -19.10 -7.34 -20.03
N GLY A 266 -20.16 -7.56 -20.82
CA GLY A 266 -21.24 -8.49 -20.51
C GLY A 266 -22.23 -7.99 -19.46
N GLY A 267 -22.07 -6.77 -18.94
CA GLY A 267 -23.01 -6.14 -18.02
C GLY A 267 -23.77 -5.00 -18.68
N ASN A 268 -24.99 -4.72 -18.18
CA ASN A 268 -25.83 -3.61 -18.63
C ASN A 268 -26.00 -2.52 -17.54
N LYS A 269 -25.30 -2.66 -16.41
CA LYS A 269 -25.40 -1.74 -15.28
C LYS A 269 -24.31 -0.67 -15.42
N PRO A 270 -24.68 0.61 -15.57
CA PRO A 270 -23.71 1.68 -15.59
C PRO A 270 -23.04 1.86 -14.21
N LEU A 271 -21.75 2.15 -14.23
CA LEU A 271 -20.90 2.47 -13.09
C LEU A 271 -20.40 3.91 -13.25
N ARG A 272 -20.47 4.69 -12.19
CA ARG A 272 -19.93 6.05 -12.12
C ARG A 272 -18.71 6.10 -11.22
N VAL A 273 -17.72 6.88 -11.64
CA VAL A 273 -16.47 7.18 -10.94
C VAL A 273 -16.16 8.67 -11.06
#